data_AF-A0A4U9HGG9-F1
#
_entry.id   AF-A0A4U9HGG9-F1
#
_cell.length_a   1.000
_cell.length_b   1.000
_cell.length_c   1.000
_cell.angle_alpha   90.00
_cell.angle_beta   90.00
_cell.angle_gamma   90.00
#
_symmetry.space_group_name_H-M   'P 1'
#
loop_
_entity.id
_entity.type
_entity.pdbx_description
1 polymer ?
#
loop_
_entity_poly.entity_id
_entity_poly.type
_entity_poly.pdbx_seq_one_letter_code
_entity_poly.pdbx_strand_id
1 'polypeptide(L)'
;MKPVRQRWFGCACCPPNIARVLTSIGHYLYTVREDALFINLYIGNSMAFPVGDKELQVRISGNYPWQEQVTIDITSPVAIDHTLALRLPDWCDNPQLTLNGEVVTGEVRAGYLYLTRRWQEGDRLQLTLPMPVRRVYGNPQVRQQAGKVAIQRGPLVYCLEEADNGAGLHNLILPADSEFKLLEGKGIFAHKVLLQTQGYTRHTANAEHQPLWQYDRAPTTQQAQTLTFIPWFSWANRGEGEMRIWIDEAN
;
A
#
# COMPACT_ATOMS: atom_id res chain seq x y z
N MET A 1 -20.49 -17.50 -1.51
CA MET A 1 -19.29 -16.69 -1.85
C MET A 1 -18.31 -17.59 -2.60
N LYS A 2 -17.48 -17.08 -3.52
CA LYS A 2 -16.43 -17.90 -4.17
C LYS A 2 -15.09 -17.67 -3.43
N PRO A 3 -14.46 -18.70 -2.86
CA PRO A 3 -13.26 -18.54 -2.03
C PRO A 3 -11.95 -18.53 -2.85
N VAL A 4 -12.04 -18.84 -4.15
CA VAL A 4 -10.90 -18.90 -5.08
C VAL A 4 -11.18 -18.11 -6.35
N ARG A 5 -10.13 -17.62 -7.01
CA ARG A 5 -10.26 -16.99 -8.34
C ARG A 5 -10.77 -18.01 -9.35
N GLN A 6 -11.66 -17.57 -10.23
CA GLN A 6 -12.19 -18.38 -11.32
C GLN A 6 -11.76 -17.77 -12.66
N ARG A 7 -11.57 -18.62 -13.68
CA ARG A 7 -11.22 -18.15 -15.03
C ARG A 7 -12.34 -17.30 -15.64
N TRP A 8 -13.59 -17.68 -15.40
CA TRP A 8 -14.75 -17.07 -16.04
C TRP A 8 -15.98 -17.17 -15.13
N PHE A 9 -16.92 -16.25 -15.30
CA PHE A 9 -18.20 -16.22 -14.60
C PHE A 9 -19.33 -16.14 -15.63
N GLY A 10 -20.56 -16.50 -15.25
CA GLY A 10 -21.73 -16.31 -16.12
C GLY A 10 -21.90 -14.86 -16.61
N CYS A 11 -21.46 -13.89 -15.81
CA CYS A 11 -21.24 -12.50 -16.22
C CYS A 11 -19.74 -12.17 -16.11
N ALA A 12 -19.03 -12.11 -17.24
CA ALA A 12 -17.59 -11.89 -17.29
C ALA A 12 -17.23 -10.40 -17.46
N CYS A 13 -17.81 -9.52 -16.65
CA CYS A 13 -17.47 -8.10 -16.69
C CYS A 13 -16.09 -7.81 -16.07
N CYS A 14 -15.62 -8.62 -15.11
CA CYS A 14 -14.35 -8.39 -14.42
C CYS A 14 -13.11 -8.53 -15.32
N PRO A 15 -12.92 -9.64 -16.07
CA PRO A 15 -11.70 -9.83 -16.86
C PRO A 15 -11.41 -8.71 -17.88
N PRO A 16 -12.35 -8.28 -18.74
CA PRO A 16 -12.09 -7.21 -19.70
C PRO A 16 -11.97 -5.83 -19.02
N ASN A 17 -12.67 -5.58 -17.91
CA ASN A 17 -12.53 -4.32 -17.19
C ASN A 17 -11.15 -4.18 -16.52
N ILE A 18 -10.64 -5.24 -15.90
CA ILE A 18 -9.29 -5.26 -15.33
C ILE A 18 -8.26 -5.05 -16.44
N ALA A 19 -8.40 -5.76 -17.56
CA ALA A 19 -7.50 -5.64 -18.70
C ALA A 19 -7.44 -4.18 -19.19
N ARG A 20 -8.59 -3.54 -19.44
CA ARG A 20 -8.65 -2.15 -19.90
C ARG A 20 -8.01 -1.17 -18.93
N VAL A 21 -8.21 -1.33 -17.62
CA VAL A 21 -7.59 -0.48 -16.59
C VAL A 21 -6.07 -0.65 -16.58
N LEU A 22 -5.58 -1.89 -16.57
CA LEU A 22 -4.14 -2.17 -16.56
C LEU A 22 -3.45 -1.65 -17.83
N THR A 23 -4.06 -1.84 -19.00
CA THR A 23 -3.50 -1.32 -20.26
C THR A 23 -3.55 0.20 -20.37
N SER A 24 -4.41 0.87 -19.60
CA SER A 24 -4.54 2.33 -19.58
C SER A 24 -3.85 2.99 -18.38
N ILE A 25 -3.10 2.23 -17.56
CA ILE A 25 -2.52 2.74 -16.31
C ILE A 25 -1.66 3.99 -16.55
N GLY A 26 -0.93 4.05 -17.67
CA GLY A 26 -0.11 5.17 -18.10
C GLY A 26 -0.85 6.52 -18.10
N HIS A 27 -2.14 6.52 -18.42
CA HIS A 27 -2.96 7.74 -18.49
C HIS A 27 -3.31 8.31 -17.11
N TYR A 28 -3.08 7.55 -16.03
CA TYR A 28 -3.36 7.99 -14.65
C TYR A 28 -2.11 8.51 -13.94
N LEU A 29 -0.91 8.38 -14.54
CA LEU A 29 0.33 8.78 -13.89
C LEU A 29 0.44 10.30 -13.76
N TYR A 30 -0.07 11.03 -14.76
CA TYR A 30 0.07 12.49 -14.83
C TYR A 30 -1.24 13.19 -15.15
N THR A 31 -1.33 14.46 -14.80
CA THR A 31 -2.33 15.37 -15.34
C THR A 31 -1.62 16.62 -15.84
N VAL A 32 -1.74 16.89 -17.14
CA VAL A 32 -1.11 18.03 -17.78
C VAL A 32 -2.07 19.21 -17.74
N ARG A 33 -1.61 20.36 -17.24
CA ARG A 33 -2.28 21.65 -17.35
C ARG A 33 -1.31 22.69 -17.90
N GLU A 34 -1.85 23.82 -18.35
CA GLU A 34 -1.04 24.94 -18.85
C GLU A 34 -0.11 25.50 -17.77
N ASP A 35 -0.57 25.56 -16.51
CA ASP A 35 0.14 26.13 -15.38
C ASP A 35 1.03 25.14 -14.61
N ALA A 36 0.73 23.83 -14.70
CA ALA A 36 1.45 22.80 -13.96
C ALA A 36 1.32 21.38 -14.55
N LEU A 37 2.37 20.59 -14.37
CA LEU A 37 2.36 19.14 -14.54
C LEU A 37 2.13 18.46 -13.18
N PHE A 38 1.01 17.78 -13.04
CA PHE A 38 0.70 16.98 -11.85
C PHE A 38 1.26 15.57 -12.00
N ILE A 39 2.02 15.13 -11.00
CA ILE A 39 2.56 13.77 -10.88
C ILE A 39 1.72 13.03 -9.84
N ASN A 40 0.84 12.15 -10.31
CA ASN A 40 -0.15 11.45 -9.50
C ASN A 40 0.35 10.09 -9.02
N LEU A 41 0.93 9.27 -9.88
CA LEU A 41 1.39 7.93 -9.53
C LEU A 41 2.89 7.79 -9.74
N TYR A 42 3.59 7.34 -8.70
CA TYR A 42 5.03 7.10 -8.73
C TYR A 42 5.31 5.70 -9.31
N ILE A 43 5.29 5.62 -10.63
CA ILE A 43 5.56 4.41 -11.40
C ILE A 43 6.74 4.72 -12.34
N GLY A 44 7.73 3.82 -12.40
CA GLY A 44 8.90 4.04 -13.23
C GLY A 44 8.54 4.18 -14.72
N ASN A 45 8.92 5.31 -15.33
CA ASN A 45 8.66 5.62 -16.73
C ASN A 45 9.51 6.80 -17.25
N SER A 46 9.41 7.06 -18.54
CA SER A 46 9.91 8.28 -19.19
C SER A 46 8.80 8.87 -20.05
N MET A 47 8.56 10.18 -19.95
CA MET A 47 7.51 10.88 -20.68
C MET A 47 7.95 12.29 -21.08
N ALA A 48 7.40 12.81 -22.17
CA ALA A 48 7.55 14.19 -22.62
C ALA A 48 6.18 14.88 -22.60
N PHE A 49 6.15 16.14 -22.17
CA PHE A 49 4.93 16.94 -22.06
C PHE A 49 5.11 18.30 -22.74
N PRO A 50 4.16 18.77 -23.55
CA PRO A 50 4.24 20.08 -24.16
C PRO A 50 4.08 21.19 -23.12
N VAL A 51 4.96 22.19 -23.16
CA VAL A 51 4.92 23.41 -22.34
C VAL A 51 5.23 24.60 -23.26
N GLY A 52 4.18 25.25 -23.77
CA GLY A 52 4.31 26.22 -24.86
C GLY A 52 4.91 25.56 -26.11
N ASP A 53 5.97 26.16 -26.67
CA ASP A 53 6.69 25.64 -27.83
C ASP A 53 7.84 24.67 -27.46
N LYS A 54 7.94 24.26 -26.19
CA LYS A 54 9.00 23.38 -25.67
C LYS A 54 8.40 22.08 -25.12
N GLU A 55 9.26 21.09 -24.85
CA GLU A 55 8.87 19.82 -24.23
C GLU A 55 9.59 19.59 -22.90
N LEU A 56 8.82 19.48 -21.82
CA LEU A 56 9.30 19.04 -20.52
C LEU A 56 9.38 17.51 -20.51
N GLN A 57 10.59 16.98 -20.51
CA GLN A 57 10.88 15.56 -20.42
C GLN A 57 11.26 15.16 -18.99
N VAL A 58 10.61 14.11 -18.51
CA VAL A 58 10.70 13.64 -17.13
C VAL A 58 10.89 12.12 -17.11
N ARG A 59 11.81 11.65 -16.27
CA ARG A 59 12.01 10.22 -16.01
C ARG A 59 11.79 9.93 -14.53
N ILE A 60 10.85 9.04 -14.22
CA ILE A 60 10.62 8.54 -12.87
C ILE A 60 11.29 7.17 -12.73
N SER A 61 11.99 6.96 -11.62
CA SER A 61 12.58 5.66 -11.26
C SER A 61 12.51 5.42 -9.75
N GLY A 62 12.67 4.15 -9.35
CA GLY A 62 12.55 3.69 -7.97
C GLY A 62 11.79 2.38 -7.89
N ASN A 63 11.63 1.85 -6.67
CA ASN A 63 10.93 0.59 -6.42
C ASN A 63 9.66 0.79 -5.59
N TYR A 64 8.94 1.90 -5.83
CA TYR A 64 7.61 2.12 -5.29
C TYR A 64 6.65 1.05 -5.85
N PRO A 65 5.77 0.41 -5.05
CA PRO A 65 5.37 0.74 -3.67
C PRO A 65 6.15 0.03 -2.56
N TRP A 66 7.29 -0.60 -2.85
CA TRP A 66 8.07 -1.38 -1.86
C TRP A 66 9.10 -0.54 -1.12
N GLN A 67 9.68 0.45 -1.79
CA GLN A 67 10.68 1.36 -1.24
C GLN A 67 10.15 2.79 -1.17
N GLU A 68 10.74 3.55 -0.25
CA GLU A 68 10.30 4.90 0.14
C GLU A 68 10.78 5.97 -0.85
N GLN A 69 11.88 5.71 -1.57
CA GLN A 69 12.51 6.70 -2.44
C GLN A 69 12.02 6.59 -3.89
N VAL A 70 11.66 7.74 -4.45
CA VAL A 70 11.32 7.97 -5.84
C VAL A 70 12.28 9.02 -6.39
N THR A 71 12.92 8.72 -7.51
CA THR A 71 13.78 9.67 -8.24
C THR A 71 13.03 10.18 -9.45
N ILE A 72 12.99 11.50 -9.62
CA ILE A 72 12.40 12.18 -10.77
C ILE A 72 13.50 13.01 -11.41
N ASP A 73 14.04 12.55 -12.54
CA ASP A 73 15.04 13.27 -13.32
C ASP A 73 14.36 14.13 -14.39
N ILE A 74 14.85 15.35 -14.57
CA ILE A 74 14.54 16.18 -15.73
C ILE A 74 15.55 15.85 -16.83
N THR A 75 15.02 15.40 -17.98
CA THR A 75 15.82 15.03 -19.16
C THR A 75 15.55 15.96 -20.34
N SER A 76 15.04 17.16 -20.07
CA SER A 76 14.67 18.14 -21.10
C SER A 76 15.93 18.77 -21.70
N PRO A 77 16.17 18.68 -23.02
CA PRO A 77 17.39 19.21 -23.65
C PRO A 77 17.44 20.75 -23.64
N VAL A 78 16.28 21.40 -23.51
CA VAL A 78 16.15 22.86 -23.41
C VAL A 78 15.54 23.19 -22.05
N ALA A 79 16.07 24.22 -21.38
CA ALA A 79 15.54 24.67 -20.11
C ALA A 79 14.13 25.28 -20.23
N ILE A 80 13.25 24.93 -19.30
CA ILE A 80 11.81 25.24 -19.34
C ILE A 80 11.36 25.75 -17.97
N ASP A 81 10.73 26.92 -17.96
CA ASP A 81 10.02 27.46 -16.80
C ASP A 81 8.65 26.78 -16.68
N HIS A 82 8.46 25.97 -15.64
CA HIS A 82 7.19 25.28 -15.42
C HIS A 82 7.00 24.86 -13.96
N THR A 83 5.77 24.50 -13.60
CA THR A 83 5.44 24.00 -12.26
C THR A 83 5.32 22.49 -12.26
N LEU A 84 6.01 21.82 -11.35
CA LEU A 84 5.74 20.43 -11.01
C LEU A 84 4.88 20.38 -9.74
N ALA A 85 3.76 19.66 -9.80
CA ALA A 85 2.88 19.39 -8.66
C ALA A 85 2.99 17.92 -8.27
N LEU A 86 3.69 17.62 -7.16
CA LEU A 86 3.99 16.27 -6.72
C LEU A 86 2.95 15.82 -5.67
N ARG A 87 2.23 14.73 -5.91
CA ARG A 87 1.25 14.22 -4.94
C ARG A 87 1.92 13.73 -3.65
N LEU A 88 1.65 14.39 -2.54
CA LEU A 88 1.98 13.91 -1.20
C LEU A 88 0.89 12.93 -0.75
N PRO A 89 1.15 11.62 -0.64
CA PRO A 89 0.13 10.67 -0.26
C PRO A 89 -0.33 10.88 1.19
N ASP A 90 -1.63 10.80 1.42
CA ASP A 90 -2.25 11.01 2.75
C ASP A 90 -1.70 10.06 3.83
N TRP A 91 -1.29 8.84 3.44
CA TRP A 91 -0.67 7.89 4.36
C TRP A 91 0.75 8.29 4.80
N CYS A 92 1.36 9.34 4.25
CA CYS A 92 2.74 9.74 4.51
C CYS A 92 2.80 11.03 5.34
N ASP A 93 3.08 10.92 6.64
CA ASP A 93 3.12 12.09 7.53
C ASP A 93 4.27 13.06 7.22
N ASN A 94 5.46 12.55 6.87
CA ASN A 94 6.69 13.35 6.73
C ASN A 94 7.37 13.11 5.37
N PRO A 95 6.75 13.53 4.24
CA PRO A 95 7.40 13.47 2.95
C PRO A 95 8.61 14.40 2.91
N GLN A 96 9.71 13.96 2.32
CA GLN A 96 10.93 14.74 2.18
C GLN A 96 11.29 14.86 0.70
N LEU A 97 11.73 16.05 0.28
CA LEU A 97 12.14 16.29 -1.09
C LEU A 97 13.49 17.00 -1.11
N THR A 98 14.41 16.46 -1.91
CA THR A 98 15.63 17.17 -2.30
C THR A 98 15.64 17.46 -3.79
N LEU A 99 16.29 18.55 -4.19
CA LEU A 99 16.67 18.86 -5.56
C LEU A 99 18.18 18.97 -5.61
N ASN A 100 18.83 18.17 -6.45
CA ASN A 100 20.30 18.19 -6.62
C ASN A 100 21.07 18.08 -5.29
N GLY A 101 20.50 17.34 -4.33
CA GLY A 101 21.08 17.13 -2.99
C GLY A 101 20.64 18.14 -1.92
N GLU A 102 20.00 19.24 -2.29
CA GLU A 102 19.54 20.27 -1.35
C GLU A 102 18.07 20.09 -1.00
N VAL A 103 17.72 20.27 0.29
CA VAL A 103 16.33 20.18 0.75
C VAL A 103 15.51 21.30 0.12
N VAL A 104 14.37 20.94 -0.46
CA VAL A 104 13.44 21.90 -1.05
C VAL A 104 12.12 21.87 -0.29
N THR A 105 11.60 23.06 -0.01
CA THR A 105 10.25 23.28 0.47
C THR A 105 9.43 24.03 -0.59
N GLY A 106 8.11 23.99 -0.48
CA GLY A 106 7.20 24.62 -1.42
C GLY A 106 5.79 24.69 -0.85
N GLU A 107 4.89 25.32 -1.60
CA GLU A 107 3.49 25.42 -1.21
C GLU A 107 2.80 24.05 -1.37
N VAL A 108 2.11 23.59 -0.31
CA VAL A 108 1.27 22.39 -0.37
C VAL A 108 -0.19 22.80 -0.49
N ARG A 109 -0.84 22.40 -1.59
CA ARG A 109 -2.28 22.64 -1.80
C ARG A 109 -2.98 21.34 -2.16
N ALA A 110 -4.06 21.04 -1.44
CA ALA A 110 -4.90 19.87 -1.69
C ALA A 110 -4.11 18.54 -1.87
N GLY A 111 -3.06 18.33 -1.06
CA GLY A 111 -2.23 17.12 -1.12
C GLY A 111 -1.15 17.10 -2.21
N TYR A 112 -0.85 18.24 -2.85
CA TYR A 112 0.23 18.36 -3.83
C TYR A 112 1.25 19.43 -3.41
N LEU A 113 2.54 19.10 -3.51
CA LEU A 113 3.64 20.03 -3.35
C LEU A 113 3.95 20.70 -4.69
N TYR A 114 3.80 22.02 -4.77
CA TYR A 114 4.02 22.82 -5.97
C TYR A 114 5.44 23.38 -6.01
N LEU A 115 6.13 23.17 -7.13
CA LEU A 115 7.50 23.59 -7.37
C LEU A 115 7.58 24.30 -8.72
N THR A 116 7.52 25.62 -8.70
CA THR A 116 7.67 26.46 -9.90
C THR A 116 9.13 26.85 -10.05
N ARG A 117 9.77 26.38 -11.12
CA ARG A 117 11.20 26.59 -11.38
C ARG A 117 11.50 26.58 -12.87
N ARG A 118 12.70 27.04 -13.21
CA ARG A 118 13.36 26.78 -14.48
C ARG A 118 14.05 25.42 -14.41
N TRP A 119 13.44 24.41 -15.02
CA TRP A 119 13.96 23.05 -15.06
C TRP A 119 14.94 22.89 -16.22
N GLN A 120 16.05 22.20 -15.99
CA GLN A 120 17.08 21.93 -17.00
C GLN A 120 17.53 20.47 -16.95
N GLU A 121 18.17 20.02 -18.02
CA GLU A 121 18.76 18.68 -18.08
C GLU A 121 19.69 18.43 -16.88
N GLY A 122 19.52 17.29 -16.22
CA GLY A 122 20.32 16.90 -15.07
C GLY A 122 19.74 17.31 -13.72
N ASP A 123 18.70 18.14 -13.68
CA ASP A 123 17.96 18.38 -12.44
C ASP A 123 17.36 17.06 -11.93
N ARG A 124 17.65 16.75 -10.67
CA ARG A 124 17.19 15.53 -10.01
C ARG A 124 16.44 15.85 -8.74
N LEU A 125 15.17 15.46 -8.72
CA LEU A 125 14.35 15.45 -7.52
C LEU A 125 14.40 14.07 -6.87
N GLN A 126 14.68 14.01 -5.57
CA GLN A 126 14.55 12.78 -4.79
C GLN A 126 13.45 12.97 -3.76
N LEU A 127 12.32 12.30 -3.99
CA LEU A 127 11.19 12.28 -3.10
C LEU A 127 11.29 11.04 -2.20
N THR A 128 11.44 11.23 -0.90
CA THR A 128 11.36 10.18 0.11
C THR A 128 9.98 10.24 0.76
N LEU A 129 9.25 9.13 0.68
CA LEU A 129 7.94 8.95 1.29
C LEU A 129 8.08 7.85 2.36
N PRO A 130 8.39 8.19 3.63
CA PRO A 130 8.57 7.19 4.68
C PRO A 130 7.36 6.25 4.78
N MET A 131 7.61 4.94 4.73
CA MET A 131 6.61 3.86 4.74
C MET A 131 6.72 3.02 6.01
N PRO A 132 6.43 3.59 7.20
CA PRO A 132 6.30 2.78 8.40
C PRO A 132 5.11 1.83 8.26
N VAL A 133 5.14 0.74 9.02
CA VAL A 133 3.94 -0.09 9.19
C VAL A 133 2.94 0.70 10.03
N ARG A 134 1.76 0.91 9.48
CA ARG A 134 0.67 1.67 10.10
C ARG A 134 -0.45 0.74 10.52
N ARG A 135 -1.00 1.05 11.69
CA ARG A 135 -2.29 0.55 12.17
C ARG A 135 -3.38 1.50 11.66
N VAL A 136 -4.37 0.97 10.97
CA VAL A 136 -5.49 1.73 10.40
C VAL A 136 -6.75 1.36 11.15
N TYR A 137 -7.43 2.39 11.67
CA TYR A 137 -8.65 2.24 12.47
C TYR A 137 -9.88 2.71 11.70
N GLY A 138 -10.97 1.99 11.90
CA GLY A 138 -12.28 2.39 11.41
C GLY A 138 -12.86 3.58 12.16
N ASN A 139 -13.70 4.36 11.49
CA ASN A 139 -14.59 5.28 12.20
C ASN A 139 -15.50 4.46 13.15
N PRO A 140 -15.73 4.90 14.41
CA PRO A 140 -16.55 4.15 15.37
C PRO A 140 -17.98 3.81 14.90
N GLN A 141 -18.51 4.53 13.91
CA GLN A 141 -19.82 4.21 13.31
C GLN A 141 -19.80 2.95 12.42
N VAL A 142 -18.61 2.50 12.00
CA VAL A 142 -18.43 1.26 11.22
C VAL A 142 -18.39 0.07 12.17
N ARG A 143 -19.57 -0.44 12.52
CA ARG A 143 -19.76 -1.51 13.52
C ARG A 143 -18.88 -2.75 13.31
N GLN A 144 -18.64 -3.12 12.06
CA GLN A 144 -17.83 -4.31 11.70
C GLN A 144 -16.34 -4.15 12.03
N GLN A 145 -15.87 -2.92 12.25
CA GLN A 145 -14.48 -2.58 12.58
C GLN A 145 -14.29 -2.29 14.08
N ALA A 146 -15.35 -2.37 14.89
CA ALA A 146 -15.25 -2.17 16.33
C ALA A 146 -14.29 -3.19 16.96
N GLY A 147 -13.28 -2.68 17.70
CA GLY A 147 -12.23 -3.49 18.31
C GLY A 147 -11.26 -4.13 17.31
N LYS A 148 -11.22 -3.66 16.06
CA LYS A 148 -10.37 -4.21 15.00
C LYS A 148 -9.43 -3.18 14.40
N VAL A 149 -8.31 -3.69 13.91
CA VAL A 149 -7.27 -2.93 13.24
C VAL A 149 -6.92 -3.57 11.89
N ALA A 150 -6.62 -2.75 10.89
CA ALA A 150 -6.03 -3.18 9.63
C ALA A 150 -4.57 -2.72 9.55
N ILE A 151 -3.72 -3.49 8.86
CA ILE A 151 -2.31 -3.15 8.70
C ILE A 151 -2.04 -2.62 7.30
N GLN A 152 -1.32 -1.50 7.22
CA GLN A 152 -0.95 -0.86 5.97
C GLN A 152 0.54 -0.49 5.98
N ARG A 153 1.21 -0.60 4.84
CA ARG A 153 2.54 -0.02 4.64
C ARG A 153 2.58 0.69 3.30
N GLY A 154 2.91 1.98 3.31
CA GLY A 154 2.80 2.82 2.11
C GLY A 154 1.36 2.79 1.55
N PRO A 155 1.17 2.59 0.24
CA PRO A 155 -0.15 2.48 -0.37
C PRO A 155 -0.78 1.07 -0.25
N LEU A 156 -0.11 0.10 0.38
CA LEU A 156 -0.54 -1.29 0.39
C LEU A 156 -1.20 -1.69 1.70
N VAL A 157 -2.46 -2.14 1.62
CA VAL A 157 -3.15 -2.84 2.70
C VAL A 157 -2.68 -4.30 2.74
N TYR A 158 -2.48 -4.81 3.95
CA TYR A 158 -2.04 -6.17 4.22
C TYR A 158 -3.18 -7.04 4.77
N CYS A 159 -3.07 -8.36 4.62
CA CYS A 159 -4.01 -9.33 5.17
C CYS A 159 -3.29 -10.56 5.73
N LEU A 160 -3.98 -11.27 6.62
CA LEU A 160 -3.63 -12.63 7.04
C LEU A 160 -4.30 -13.63 6.10
N GLU A 161 -3.57 -14.66 5.68
CA GLU A 161 -4.08 -15.81 4.93
C GLU A 161 -3.85 -17.09 5.76
N GLU A 162 -4.78 -18.04 5.69
CA GLU A 162 -4.69 -19.34 6.37
C GLU A 162 -3.37 -20.06 6.09
N ALA A 163 -2.88 -19.97 4.85
CA ALA A 163 -1.62 -20.57 4.41
C ALA A 163 -0.39 -20.13 5.24
N ASP A 164 -0.42 -18.95 5.88
CA ASP A 164 0.67 -18.46 6.73
C ASP A 164 0.37 -18.52 8.23
N ASN A 165 -0.90 -18.60 8.62
CA ASN A 165 -1.34 -18.37 10.01
C ASN A 165 -2.21 -19.50 10.58
N GLY A 166 -2.50 -20.54 9.80
CA GLY A 166 -3.42 -21.61 10.17
C GLY A 166 -4.89 -21.21 10.02
N ALA A 167 -5.78 -22.19 10.19
CA ALA A 167 -7.23 -21.97 10.16
C ALA A 167 -7.72 -21.22 11.41
N GLY A 168 -8.95 -20.71 11.37
CA GLY A 168 -9.52 -19.99 12.50
C GLY A 168 -8.92 -18.59 12.67
N LEU A 169 -8.71 -17.85 11.58
CA LEU A 169 -8.14 -16.50 11.59
C LEU A 169 -8.94 -15.52 12.45
N HIS A 170 -10.20 -15.86 12.75
CA HIS A 170 -11.05 -15.10 13.65
C HIS A 170 -10.68 -15.17 15.13
N ASN A 171 -9.79 -16.08 15.51
CA ASN A 171 -9.25 -16.19 16.86
C ASN A 171 -7.92 -15.47 17.03
N LEU A 172 -7.37 -14.90 15.95
CA LEU A 172 -6.10 -14.17 15.99
C LEU A 172 -6.31 -12.77 16.57
N ILE A 173 -5.39 -12.40 17.45
CA ILE A 173 -5.36 -11.14 18.17
C ILE A 173 -4.00 -10.50 17.92
N LEU A 174 -4.02 -9.22 17.54
CA LEU A 174 -2.83 -8.39 17.40
C LEU A 174 -2.69 -7.47 18.62
N PRO A 175 -1.59 -7.54 19.38
CA PRO A 175 -1.29 -6.55 20.42
C PRO A 175 -1.04 -5.15 19.84
N ALA A 176 -1.50 -4.11 20.54
CA ALA A 176 -1.33 -2.72 20.14
C ALA A 176 0.15 -2.27 20.11
N ASP A 177 1.00 -2.88 20.92
CA ASP A 177 2.44 -2.62 21.04
C ASP A 177 3.32 -3.50 20.15
N SER A 178 2.73 -4.43 19.39
CA SER A 178 3.46 -5.32 18.49
C SER A 178 4.31 -4.56 17.47
N GLU A 179 5.60 -4.90 17.42
CA GLU A 179 6.55 -4.42 16.43
C GLU A 179 6.58 -5.32 15.19
N PHE A 180 6.68 -4.72 14.01
CA PHE A 180 6.66 -5.44 12.74
C PHE A 180 8.05 -5.56 12.13
N LYS A 181 8.41 -6.78 11.74
CA LYS A 181 9.58 -7.08 10.92
C LYS A 181 9.17 -7.16 9.46
N LEU A 182 9.97 -6.54 8.60
CA LEU A 182 9.80 -6.61 7.15
C LEU A 182 10.56 -7.84 6.65
N LEU A 183 9.88 -8.67 5.86
CA LEU A 183 10.46 -9.86 5.26
C LEU A 183 10.38 -9.76 3.74
N GLU A 184 11.46 -10.14 3.06
CA GLU A 184 11.43 -10.30 1.60
C GLU A 184 10.66 -11.58 1.24
N GLY A 185 9.67 -11.43 0.37
CA GLY A 185 8.87 -12.55 -0.10
C GLY A 185 9.66 -13.50 -1.00
N LYS A 186 9.31 -14.78 -0.95
CA LYS A 186 9.91 -15.84 -1.79
C LYS A 186 8.84 -16.48 -2.69
N GLY A 187 9.28 -17.15 -3.74
CA GLY A 187 8.39 -17.85 -4.68
C GLY A 187 7.38 -16.89 -5.30
N ILE A 188 6.08 -17.13 -5.10
CA ILE A 188 4.99 -16.28 -5.62
C ILE A 188 4.97 -14.85 -5.04
N PHE A 189 5.73 -14.62 -3.97
CA PHE A 189 5.89 -13.32 -3.34
C PHE A 189 7.26 -12.69 -3.62
N ALA A 190 8.05 -13.23 -4.54
CA ALA A 190 9.32 -12.63 -4.95
C ALA A 190 9.13 -11.13 -5.26
N HIS A 191 10.08 -10.31 -4.79
CA HIS A 191 10.07 -8.84 -4.91
C HIS A 191 8.96 -8.11 -4.16
N LYS A 192 8.21 -8.80 -3.28
CA LYS A 192 7.20 -8.20 -2.40
C LYS A 192 7.73 -8.13 -0.97
N VAL A 193 7.22 -7.18 -0.20
CA VAL A 193 7.48 -7.07 1.24
C VAL A 193 6.34 -7.70 2.02
N LEU A 194 6.65 -8.68 2.85
CA LEU A 194 5.75 -9.26 3.86
C LEU A 194 6.02 -8.60 5.21
N LEU A 195 5.03 -8.65 6.11
CA LEU A 195 5.18 -8.17 7.48
C LEU A 195 5.00 -9.32 8.45
N GLN A 196 5.82 -9.37 9.50
CA GLN A 196 5.72 -10.38 10.54
C GLN A 196 5.77 -9.75 11.92
N THR A 197 4.96 -10.23 12.83
CA THR A 197 4.96 -9.79 14.23
C THR A 197 4.54 -10.91 15.17
N GLN A 198 4.69 -10.71 16.48
CA GLN A 198 4.12 -11.59 17.49
C GLN A 198 2.70 -11.14 17.82
N GLY A 199 1.81 -12.11 17.99
CA GLY A 199 0.46 -11.91 18.47
C GLY A 199 -0.03 -13.14 19.21
N TYR A 200 -1.34 -13.29 19.30
CA TYR A 200 -1.96 -14.41 20.01
C TYR A 200 -3.03 -15.06 19.16
N THR A 201 -3.28 -16.34 19.44
CA THR A 201 -4.49 -17.04 19.01
C THR A 201 -5.31 -17.42 20.24
N ARG A 202 -6.64 -17.29 20.17
CA ARG A 202 -7.54 -17.89 21.15
C ARG A 202 -7.63 -19.38 20.89
N HIS A 203 -7.17 -20.17 21.85
CA HIS A 203 -7.12 -21.62 21.75
C HIS A 203 -7.95 -22.27 22.86
N THR A 204 -8.62 -23.38 22.54
CA THR A 204 -9.25 -24.27 23.51
C THR A 204 -8.97 -25.72 23.12
N ALA A 205 -8.68 -26.56 24.10
CA ALA A 205 -8.55 -27.99 23.86
C ALA A 205 -9.92 -28.59 23.48
N ASN A 206 -9.95 -29.44 22.46
CA ASN A 206 -11.13 -30.17 21.99
C ASN A 206 -12.34 -29.26 21.73
N ALA A 207 -12.15 -28.16 20.99
CA ALA A 207 -13.18 -27.16 20.69
C ALA A 207 -14.52 -27.75 20.22
N GLU A 208 -14.48 -28.80 19.39
CA GLU A 208 -15.66 -29.48 18.85
C GLU A 208 -16.53 -30.17 19.92
N HIS A 209 -15.95 -30.48 21.08
CA HIS A 209 -16.64 -31.12 22.21
C HIS A 209 -17.00 -30.14 23.33
N GLN A 210 -16.67 -28.86 23.18
CA GLN A 210 -17.03 -27.83 24.14
C GLN A 210 -18.49 -27.38 23.94
N PRO A 211 -19.21 -27.00 25.02
CA PRO A 211 -20.53 -26.40 24.87
C PRO A 211 -20.44 -25.07 24.14
N LEU A 212 -21.49 -24.73 23.39
CA LEU A 212 -21.56 -23.49 22.60
C LEU A 212 -21.51 -22.22 23.48
N TRP A 213 -21.98 -22.32 24.73
CA TRP A 213 -21.90 -21.23 25.71
C TRP A 213 -21.43 -21.75 27.07
N GLN A 214 -20.64 -20.94 27.77
CA GLN A 214 -20.22 -21.18 29.16
C GLN A 214 -20.49 -19.91 29.98
N TYR A 215 -20.98 -20.11 31.20
CA TYR A 215 -21.24 -19.01 32.13
C TYR A 215 -19.96 -18.68 32.91
N ASP A 216 -19.71 -17.39 33.10
CA ASP A 216 -18.73 -16.82 34.04
C ASP A 216 -17.25 -17.20 33.83
N ARG A 217 -16.91 -17.94 32.76
CA ARG A 217 -15.53 -18.35 32.43
C ARG A 217 -15.30 -18.33 30.93
N ALA A 218 -14.20 -17.69 30.50
CA ALA A 218 -13.77 -17.77 29.11
C ALA A 218 -13.20 -19.17 28.83
N PRO A 219 -13.69 -19.89 27.80
CA PRO A 219 -13.22 -21.24 27.50
C PRO A 219 -11.85 -21.27 26.81
N THR A 220 -11.39 -20.12 26.32
CA THR A 220 -10.15 -19.99 25.54
C THR A 220 -9.03 -19.40 26.37
N THR A 221 -7.82 -19.94 26.21
CA THR A 221 -6.58 -19.28 26.62
C THR A 221 -5.91 -18.61 25.43
N GLN A 222 -5.09 -17.60 25.69
CA GLN A 222 -4.25 -17.02 24.66
C GLN A 222 -2.97 -17.85 24.53
N GLN A 223 -2.63 -18.21 23.30
CA GLN A 223 -1.37 -18.83 22.96
C GLN A 223 -0.59 -17.89 22.04
N ALA A 224 0.69 -17.67 22.33
CA ALA A 224 1.56 -16.86 21.48
C ALA A 224 1.67 -17.49 20.09
N GLN A 225 1.54 -16.67 19.06
CA GLN A 225 1.63 -17.07 17.66
C GLN A 225 2.33 -15.98 16.86
N THR A 226 3.21 -16.38 15.96
CA THR A 226 3.77 -15.47 14.97
C THR A 226 2.75 -15.22 13.86
N LEU A 227 2.40 -13.95 13.64
CA LEU A 227 1.46 -13.52 12.62
C LEU A 227 2.23 -13.04 11.39
N THR A 228 1.89 -13.57 10.22
CA THR A 228 2.51 -13.20 8.94
C THR A 228 1.46 -12.63 8.00
N PHE A 229 1.78 -11.44 7.49
CA PHE A 229 0.91 -10.62 6.67
C PHE A 229 1.47 -10.51 5.25
N ILE A 230 0.59 -10.67 4.26
CA ILE A 230 0.89 -10.48 2.84
C ILE A 230 0.13 -9.27 2.29
N PRO A 231 0.61 -8.61 1.22
CA PRO A 231 -0.16 -7.59 0.53
C PRO A 231 -1.50 -8.16 0.04
N TRP A 232 -2.61 -7.49 0.35
CA TRP A 232 -3.96 -8.01 0.13
C TRP A 232 -4.22 -8.43 -1.33
N PHE A 233 -3.71 -7.67 -2.30
CA PHE A 233 -3.88 -8.01 -3.72
C PHE A 233 -3.28 -9.38 -4.11
N SER A 234 -2.35 -9.91 -3.29
CA SER A 234 -1.68 -11.19 -3.51
C SER A 234 -2.36 -12.39 -2.85
N TRP A 235 -3.42 -12.21 -2.07
CA TRP A 235 -4.23 -13.31 -1.48
C TRP A 235 -4.85 -14.21 -2.57
N ALA A 236 -5.25 -15.45 -2.21
CA ALA A 236 -5.94 -16.43 -3.05
C ALA A 236 -5.11 -16.91 -4.26
N ASN A 237 -3.78 -16.91 -4.11
CA ASN A 237 -2.82 -17.46 -5.08
C ASN A 237 -2.14 -18.74 -4.57
N ARG A 238 -2.54 -19.29 -3.41
CA ARG A 238 -1.92 -20.46 -2.76
C ARG A 238 -2.91 -21.56 -2.36
N GLY A 239 -4.05 -21.60 -3.04
CA GLY A 239 -5.14 -22.52 -2.70
C GLY A 239 -6.32 -21.81 -2.04
N GLU A 240 -7.29 -22.61 -1.63
CA GLU A 240 -8.46 -22.18 -0.88
C GLU A 240 -8.12 -22.08 0.61
N GLY A 241 -8.62 -21.04 1.29
CA GLY A 241 -8.42 -20.85 2.72
C GLY A 241 -8.99 -19.52 3.22
N GLU A 242 -9.01 -19.35 4.54
CA GLU A 242 -9.45 -18.12 5.20
C GLU A 242 -8.56 -16.92 4.86
N MET A 243 -9.15 -15.72 4.91
CA MET A 243 -8.41 -14.45 4.84
C MET A 243 -9.07 -13.37 5.68
N ARG A 244 -8.24 -12.51 6.29
CA ARG A 244 -8.72 -11.38 7.08
C ARG A 244 -7.85 -10.13 6.92
N ILE A 245 -8.50 -8.98 6.71
CA ILE A 245 -7.86 -7.65 6.73
C ILE A 245 -7.97 -7.03 8.13
N TRP A 246 -9.19 -7.04 8.70
CA TRP A 246 -9.50 -6.42 10.00
C TRP A 246 -9.38 -7.46 11.12
N ILE A 247 -8.38 -7.31 11.98
CA ILE A 247 -8.01 -8.28 13.02
C ILE A 247 -8.39 -7.72 14.39
N ASP A 248 -8.77 -8.57 15.33
CA ASP A 248 -9.04 -8.12 16.70
C ASP A 248 -7.75 -7.56 17.32
N GLU A 249 -7.84 -6.38 17.92
CA GLU A 249 -6.70 -5.76 18.61
C GLU A 249 -6.86 -5.92 20.14
N ALA A 250 -5.75 -6.22 20.82
CA ALA A 250 -5.69 -6.18 22.27
C ALA A 250 -4.91 -4.95 22.74
N ASN A 251 -5.43 -4.31 23.78
CA ASN A 251 -4.74 -3.25 24.53
C ASN A 251 -3.72 -3.82 25.50
#